data_AF-A0A1G1TKN8-F1
#
_entry.id   AF-A0A1G1TKN8-F1
#
_cell.length_a   1.000
_cell.length_b   1.000
_cell.length_c   1.000
_cell.angle_alpha   90.00
_cell.angle_beta   90.00
_cell.angle_gamma   90.00
#
_symmetry.space_group_name_H-M   'P 1'
#
loop_
_entity.id
_entity.type
_entity.pdbx_description
1 polymer ?
#
loop_
_entity_poly.entity_id
_entity_poly.type
_entity_poly.pdbx_seq_one_letter_code
_entity_poly.pdbx_strand_id
1 'polypeptide(L)'
;MADLYDLLLAEYMQVWLHQVHMADAWASDGEAQVLALVQRALARVGQLSASTHTNAPALHAALHALLLRAAQAPMPAITLKQELAKVLYTALRRSTGANGGPAAATQAFALSFPPEFAPLPSAADFINWT
;
A
#
# COMPACT_ATOMS: atom_id res chain seq x y z
N MET A 1 -3.61 -18.44 14.67
CA MET A 1 -3.21 -18.92 13.33
C MET A 1 -3.54 -17.90 12.25
N ALA A 2 -4.78 -17.41 12.17
CA ALA A 2 -5.15 -16.32 11.24
C ALA A 2 -4.23 -15.09 11.34
N ASP A 3 -3.80 -14.72 12.55
CA ASP A 3 -2.90 -13.58 12.79
C ASP A 3 -1.52 -13.74 12.14
N LEU A 4 -0.99 -14.97 12.07
CA LEU A 4 0.27 -15.29 11.40
C LEU A 4 0.14 -15.15 9.88
N TYR A 5 -0.99 -15.60 9.32
CA TYR A 5 -1.27 -15.48 7.90
C TYR A 5 -1.52 -14.04 7.46
N ASP A 6 -2.12 -13.22 8.31
CA ASP A 6 -2.25 -11.77 8.06
C ASP A 6 -0.90 -11.04 8.18
N LEU A 7 0.04 -11.55 8.99
CA LEU A 7 1.41 -11.04 9.02
C LEU A 7 2.18 -11.39 7.72
N LEU A 8 2.02 -12.60 7.19
CA LEU A 8 2.56 -12.97 5.87
C LEU A 8 1.95 -12.10 4.75
N LEU A 9 0.64 -11.81 4.83
CA LEU A 9 -0.01 -10.87 3.92
C LEU A 9 0.60 -9.47 4.04
N ALA A 10 0.95 -9.03 5.25
CA ALA A 10 1.64 -7.76 5.47
C ALA A 10 3.01 -7.69 4.77
N GLU A 11 3.80 -8.75 4.81
CA GLU A 11 5.08 -8.84 4.09
C GLU A 11 4.89 -8.71 2.57
N TYR A 12 3.90 -9.41 2.00
CA TYR A 12 3.58 -9.26 0.58
C TYR A 12 3.17 -7.83 0.22
N MET A 13 2.37 -7.17 1.06
CA MET A 13 1.98 -5.78 0.83
C MET A 13 3.16 -4.82 0.90
N GLN A 14 4.16 -5.06 1.76
CA GLN A 14 5.39 -4.27 1.78
C GLN A 14 6.19 -4.41 0.48
N VAL A 15 6.30 -5.62 -0.07
CA VAL A 15 6.93 -5.85 -1.38
C VAL A 15 6.18 -5.14 -2.50
N TRP A 16 4.85 -5.19 -2.50
CA TRP A 16 4.05 -4.49 -3.51
C TRP A 16 4.16 -2.98 -3.37
N LEU A 17 4.14 -2.44 -2.16
CA LEU A 17 4.40 -1.02 -1.91
C LEU A 17 5.76 -0.62 -2.47
N HIS A 18 6.82 -1.39 -2.23
CA HIS A 18 8.14 -1.10 -2.80
C HIS A 18 8.10 -1.07 -4.34
N GLN A 19 7.43 -2.04 -4.99
CA GLN A 19 7.25 -2.05 -6.45
C GLN A 19 6.48 -0.84 -6.96
N VAL A 20 5.45 -0.40 -6.23
CA VAL A 20 4.68 0.81 -6.55
C VAL A 20 5.58 2.03 -6.48
N HIS A 21 6.43 2.16 -5.45
CA HIS A 21 7.38 3.27 -5.34
C HIS A 21 8.40 3.27 -6.49
N MET A 22 8.90 2.10 -6.88
CA MET A 22 9.84 1.94 -8.00
C MET A 22 9.22 2.13 -9.39
N ALA A 23 7.90 1.99 -9.53
CA ALA A 23 7.23 2.26 -10.80
C ALA A 23 7.39 3.73 -11.17
N ASP A 24 8.05 3.98 -12.30
CA ASP A 24 8.22 5.33 -12.82
C ASP A 24 6.91 5.80 -13.45
N ALA A 25 6.16 6.60 -12.70
CA ALA A 25 4.88 7.15 -13.15
C ALA A 25 5.06 8.28 -14.20
N TRP A 26 6.29 8.74 -14.43
CA TRP A 26 6.62 9.76 -15.43
C TRP A 26 7.12 9.15 -16.75
N ALA A 27 7.36 7.83 -16.78
CA ALA A 27 7.67 7.10 -18.00
C ALA A 27 6.48 7.14 -18.98
N SER A 28 6.77 7.05 -20.29
CA SER A 28 5.75 7.06 -21.35
C SER A 28 4.69 5.96 -21.21
N ASP A 29 5.02 4.87 -20.51
CA ASP A 29 4.16 3.72 -20.21
C ASP A 29 3.82 3.59 -18.72
N GLY A 30 4.07 4.62 -17.91
CA GLY A 30 3.91 4.59 -16.45
C GLY A 30 2.50 4.19 -15.99
N GLU A 31 1.45 4.61 -16.70
CA GLU A 31 0.07 4.22 -16.39
C GLU A 31 -0.13 2.70 -16.57
N ALA A 32 0.34 2.15 -17.68
CA ALA A 32 0.23 0.71 -17.96
C ALA A 32 1.03 -0.12 -16.95
N GLN A 33 2.22 0.36 -16.55
CA GLN A 33 3.03 -0.30 -15.53
C GLN A 33 2.32 -0.33 -14.17
N VAL A 34 1.77 0.80 -13.72
CA VAL A 34 1.05 0.87 -12.44
C VAL A 34 -0.23 0.03 -12.50
N LEU A 35 -0.96 0.05 -13.62
CA LEU A 35 -2.16 -0.77 -13.81
C LEU A 35 -1.83 -2.28 -13.76
N ALA A 36 -0.73 -2.69 -14.38
CA ALA A 36 -0.25 -4.07 -14.31
C ALA A 36 0.10 -4.49 -12.87
N LEU A 37 0.63 -3.57 -12.04
CA LEU A 37 0.84 -3.83 -10.61
C LEU A 37 -0.49 -4.01 -9.86
N VAL A 38 -1.51 -3.19 -10.13
CA VAL A 38 -2.85 -3.35 -9.52
C VAL A 38 -3.43 -4.73 -9.88
N GLN A 39 -3.39 -5.10 -11.17
CA GLN A 39 -3.92 -6.39 -11.64
C GLN A 39 -3.18 -7.58 -11.02
N ARG A 40 -1.84 -7.50 -10.93
CA ARG A 40 -1.02 -8.54 -10.30
C ARG A 40 -1.34 -8.68 -8.81
N ALA A 41 -1.48 -7.57 -8.09
CA ALA A 41 -1.87 -7.57 -6.68
C ALA A 41 -3.26 -8.18 -6.51
N LEU A 42 -4.23 -7.78 -7.33
CA LEU A 42 -5.60 -8.31 -7.29
C LEU A 42 -5.62 -9.83 -7.52
N ALA A 43 -4.93 -10.31 -8.56
CA ALA A 43 -4.87 -11.73 -8.88
C ALA A 43 -4.25 -12.56 -7.72
N ARG A 44 -3.21 -12.03 -7.08
CA ARG A 44 -2.58 -12.68 -5.92
C ARG A 44 -3.49 -12.71 -4.71
N VAL A 45 -4.18 -11.61 -4.40
CA VAL A 45 -5.12 -11.57 -3.27
C VAL A 45 -6.33 -12.47 -3.53
N GLY A 46 -6.79 -12.59 -4.78
CA GLY A 46 -7.90 -13.47 -5.16
C GLY A 46 -7.59 -14.96 -4.98
N GLN A 47 -6.33 -15.35 -4.83
CA GLN A 47 -5.91 -16.73 -4.54
C GLN A 47 -5.88 -17.04 -3.03
N LEU A 48 -6.02 -16.01 -2.17
CA LEU A 48 -5.94 -16.18 -0.72
C LEU A 48 -7.28 -16.66 -0.18
N SER A 49 -7.25 -17.67 0.70
CA SER A 49 -8.45 -18.12 1.39
C SER A 49 -8.90 -17.10 2.44
N ALA A 50 -10.17 -16.69 2.37
CA ALA A 50 -10.79 -15.80 3.35
C ALA A 50 -10.85 -16.40 4.77
N SER A 51 -10.83 -17.74 4.89
CA SER A 51 -10.78 -18.43 6.19
C SER A 51 -9.40 -18.33 6.86
N THR A 52 -8.38 -18.03 6.07
CA THR A 52 -6.96 -18.02 6.49
C THR A 52 -6.44 -16.60 6.62
N HIS A 53 -6.85 -15.71 5.73
CA HIS A 53 -6.48 -14.29 5.70
C HIS A 53 -7.73 -13.41 5.90
N THR A 54 -8.00 -13.02 7.15
CA THR A 54 -9.21 -12.26 7.51
C THR A 54 -9.28 -10.92 6.76
N ASN A 55 -8.13 -10.32 6.46
CA ASN A 55 -8.05 -9.03 5.78
C ASN A 55 -8.03 -9.12 4.24
N ALA A 56 -7.84 -10.31 3.66
CA ALA A 56 -7.74 -10.48 2.21
C ALA A 56 -9.01 -10.05 1.44
N PRO A 57 -10.25 -10.36 1.89
CA PRO A 57 -11.46 -9.94 1.19
C PRO A 57 -11.60 -8.42 1.06
N ALA A 58 -11.25 -7.68 2.11
CA ALA A 58 -11.32 -6.22 2.11
C ALA A 58 -10.29 -5.60 1.15
N LEU A 59 -9.07 -6.16 1.12
CA LEU A 59 -8.04 -5.76 0.17
C LEU A 59 -8.45 -6.06 -1.28
N HIS A 60 -9.00 -7.26 -1.53
CA HIS A 60 -9.49 -7.65 -2.84
C HIS A 60 -10.57 -6.68 -3.35
N ALA A 61 -11.56 -6.37 -2.52
CA ALA A 61 -12.62 -5.41 -2.87
C ALA A 61 -12.07 -4.01 -3.18
N ALA A 62 -11.10 -3.53 -2.41
CA ALA A 62 -10.48 -2.22 -2.63
C ALA A 62 -9.66 -2.16 -3.94
N LEU A 63 -8.88 -3.20 -4.24
CA LEU A 63 -8.12 -3.31 -5.49
C LEU A 63 -9.05 -3.43 -6.71
N HIS A 64 -10.13 -4.21 -6.59
CA HIS A 64 -11.14 -4.34 -7.64
C HIS A 64 -11.85 -3.00 -7.90
N ALA A 65 -12.23 -2.27 -6.85
CA ALA A 65 -12.82 -0.94 -6.98
C ALA A 65 -11.86 0.08 -7.62
N LEU A 66 -10.55 -0.04 -7.36
CA LEU A 66 -9.54 0.78 -8.03
C LEU A 66 -9.48 0.48 -9.54
N LEU A 67 -9.45 -0.79 -9.94
CA LEU A 67 -9.48 -1.16 -11.36
C LEU A 67 -10.74 -0.67 -12.06
N LEU A 68 -11.92 -0.83 -11.43
CA LEU A 68 -13.17 -0.34 -12.01
C LEU A 68 -13.15 1.17 -12.22
N ARG A 69 -12.64 1.95 -11.25
CA ARG A 69 -12.51 3.41 -11.40
C ARG A 69 -11.54 3.78 -12.52
N ALA A 70 -10.40 3.10 -12.62
CA ALA A 70 -9.42 3.33 -13.69
C ALA A 70 -9.98 2.98 -15.08
N ALA A 71 -10.89 2.01 -15.17
CA ALA A 71 -11.56 1.67 -16.43
C ALA A 71 -12.67 2.67 -16.82
N GLN A 72 -13.31 3.31 -15.85
CA GLN A 72 -14.40 4.27 -16.08
C GLN A 72 -13.91 5.66 -16.47
N ALA A 73 -12.77 6.09 -15.95
CA ALA A 73 -12.19 7.40 -16.23
C ALA A 73 -10.66 7.30 -16.36
N PRO A 74 -10.07 7.95 -17.38
CA PRO A 74 -8.62 8.00 -17.52
C PRO A 74 -8.02 8.66 -16.27
N MET A 75 -7.07 7.98 -15.65
CA MET A 75 -6.43 8.41 -14.42
C MET A 75 -4.94 8.59 -14.69
N PRO A 76 -4.36 9.77 -14.38
CA PRO A 76 -2.91 9.95 -14.50
C PRO A 76 -2.16 8.89 -13.71
N ALA A 77 -1.03 8.40 -14.25
CA ALA A 77 -0.21 7.37 -13.63
C ALA A 77 0.15 7.69 -12.16
N ILE A 78 0.43 8.96 -11.87
CA ILE A 78 0.73 9.45 -10.51
C ILE A 78 -0.48 9.26 -9.57
N THR A 79 -1.68 9.60 -10.02
CA THR A 79 -2.92 9.44 -9.24
C THR A 79 -3.23 7.96 -9.00
N LEU A 80 -3.05 7.12 -10.02
CA LEU A 80 -3.25 5.67 -9.90
C LEU A 80 -2.25 5.05 -8.91
N LYS A 81 -0.99 5.49 -8.96
CA LYS A 81 0.08 5.09 -8.04
C LYS A 81 -0.25 5.48 -6.59
N GLN A 82 -0.73 6.70 -6.37
CA GLN A 82 -1.15 7.19 -5.04
C GLN A 82 -2.34 6.41 -4.48
N GLU A 83 -3.37 6.17 -5.30
CA GLU A 83 -4.55 5.41 -4.88
C GLU A 83 -4.19 3.94 -4.57
N LEU A 84 -3.34 3.32 -5.38
CA LEU A 84 -2.82 1.97 -5.10
C LEU A 84 -2.03 1.93 -3.79
N ALA A 85 -1.11 2.87 -3.58
CA ALA A 85 -0.35 2.96 -2.34
C ALA A 85 -1.27 3.13 -1.12
N LYS A 86 -2.28 4.00 -1.22
CA LYS A 86 -3.28 4.21 -0.16
C LYS A 86 -4.06 2.94 0.17
N VAL A 87 -4.49 2.18 -0.83
CA VAL A 87 -5.17 0.88 -0.62
C VAL A 87 -4.27 -0.08 0.13
N LEU A 88 -3.01 -0.24 -0.33
CA LEU A 88 -2.04 -1.14 0.28
C LEU A 88 -1.69 -0.72 1.72
N TYR A 89 -1.46 0.57 1.98
CA TYR A 89 -1.20 1.07 3.33
C TYR A 89 -2.37 0.87 4.28
N THR A 90 -3.60 1.07 3.81
CA THR A 90 -4.80 0.87 4.63
C THR A 90 -4.94 -0.61 5.03
N ALA A 91 -4.72 -1.53 4.08
CA ALA A 91 -4.76 -2.97 4.35
C ALA A 91 -3.60 -3.43 5.25
N LEU A 92 -2.40 -2.88 5.04
CA LEU A 92 -1.23 -3.14 5.88
C LEU A 92 -1.48 -2.74 7.34
N ARG A 93 -2.00 -1.53 7.57
CA ARG A 93 -2.33 -1.05 8.92
C ARG A 93 -3.36 -1.93 9.62
N ARG A 94 -4.35 -2.45 8.89
CA ARG A 94 -5.34 -3.39 9.46
C ARG A 94 -4.71 -4.72 9.84
N SER A 95 -3.81 -5.23 9.01
CA SER A 95 -3.15 -6.52 9.20
C SER A 95 -2.12 -6.49 10.34
N THR A 96 -1.52 -5.33 10.64
CA THR A 96 -0.54 -5.17 11.72
C THR A 96 -1.13 -4.58 13.01
N GLY A 97 -2.17 -3.75 12.90
CA GLY A 97 -2.82 -3.09 14.03
C GLY A 97 -3.68 -4.02 14.89
N ALA A 98 -4.23 -5.09 14.32
CA ALA A 98 -4.96 -6.11 15.06
C ALA A 98 -4.07 -6.91 16.04
N ASN A 99 -2.75 -6.92 15.82
CA ASN A 99 -1.80 -7.77 16.54
C ASN A 99 -0.98 -7.03 17.62
N GLY A 100 -1.28 -5.76 17.91
CA GLY A 100 -0.47 -4.98 18.86
C GLY A 100 1.02 -4.92 18.48
N GLY A 101 1.33 -5.00 17.18
CA GLY A 101 2.70 -5.12 16.67
C GLY A 101 3.58 -3.95 17.14
N PRO A 102 4.87 -4.20 17.42
CA PRO A 102 5.75 -3.21 18.04
C PRO A 102 5.88 -1.99 17.13
N ALA A 103 5.93 -0.80 17.76
CA ALA A 103 6.10 0.50 17.11
C ALA A 103 7.28 0.58 16.13
N ALA A 104 8.21 -0.40 16.15
CA ALA A 104 9.29 -0.57 15.18
C ALA A 104 8.81 -0.82 13.73
N ALA A 105 7.69 -1.53 13.52
CA ALA A 105 7.11 -1.68 12.17
C ALA A 105 6.57 -0.33 11.65
N THR A 106 6.09 0.51 12.57
CA THR A 106 5.69 1.91 12.30
C THR A 106 6.90 2.83 12.07
N GLN A 107 8.07 2.51 12.64
CA GLN A 107 9.30 3.30 12.43
C GLN A 107 10.00 2.97 11.11
N ALA A 108 10.04 1.70 10.68
CA ALA A 108 10.43 1.36 9.30
C ALA A 108 9.48 2.02 8.27
N PHE A 109 8.21 2.22 8.65
CA PHE A 109 7.19 2.92 7.89
C PHE A 109 7.40 4.45 7.84
N ALA A 110 7.89 5.08 8.90
CA ALA A 110 8.26 6.52 8.89
C ALA A 110 9.50 6.81 8.03
N LEU A 111 10.39 5.83 7.85
CA LEU A 111 11.63 5.96 7.09
C LEU A 111 11.51 5.56 5.61
N SER A 112 10.36 5.05 5.18
CA SER A 112 10.12 4.59 3.81
C SER A 112 9.28 5.54 2.95
N PHE A 113 8.89 6.71 3.49
CA PHE A 113 8.39 7.79 2.62
C PHE A 113 9.52 8.23 1.70
N PRO A 114 9.31 8.31 0.38
CA PRO A 114 10.27 8.98 -0.48
C PRO A 114 10.50 10.40 0.08
N PRO A 115 11.74 10.93 0.05
CA PRO A 115 12.04 12.24 0.66
C PRO A 115 11.20 13.39 0.08
N GLU A 116 10.60 13.21 -1.09
CA GLU A 116 9.65 14.14 -1.71
C GLU A 116 8.25 14.17 -1.08
N PHE A 117 7.92 13.24 -0.19
CA PHE A 117 6.60 13.11 0.48
C PHE A 117 6.68 13.15 2.01
N ALA A 118 7.85 13.38 2.59
CA ALA A 118 7.94 13.69 4.01
C ALA A 118 7.31 15.09 4.25
N PRO A 119 6.41 15.27 5.22
CA PRO A 119 5.99 16.62 5.61
C PRO A 119 7.24 17.39 6.04
N LEU A 120 7.47 18.57 5.43
CA LEU A 120 8.56 19.45 5.84
C LEU A 120 8.42 19.71 7.35
N PRO A 121 9.47 19.47 8.16
CA PRO A 121 9.41 19.78 9.58
C PRO A 121 9.06 21.25 9.74
N SER A 122 7.97 21.51 10.45
CA SER A 122 7.54 22.87 10.72
C SER A 122 8.44 23.47 11.79
N ALA A 123 8.58 24.80 11.83
CA ALA A 123 9.36 25.47 12.86
C ALA A 123 8.87 25.16 14.30
N ALA A 124 7.64 24.62 14.46
CA ALA A 124 7.12 24.17 15.75
C ALA A 124 7.78 22.87 16.25
N ASP A 125 8.31 22.04 15.35
CA ASP A 125 8.90 20.73 15.70
C ASP A 125 10.30 20.88 16.34
N PHE A 126 10.97 22.02 16.14
CA PHE A 126 12.30 22.29 16.72
C PHE A 126 12.29 22.84 18.15
N ILE A 127 11.13 23.28 18.67
CA ILE A 127 11.07 23.95 19.98
C ILE A 127 11.01 22.95 21.15
N ASN A 128 10.65 21.68 20.90
CA ASN A 128 10.51 20.67 21.96
C ASN A 128 11.76 19.82 22.24
N TRP A 129 12.94 20.24 21.78
CA TRP A 129 14.23 19.55 22.00
C TRP A 129 15.26 20.38 22.77
N THR A 130 14.80 21.15 23.76
CA THR A 130 15.62 21.67 24.87
C THR A 130 14.91 21.38 26.18
#